data_AF-A0A0K9NTY0-F1
#
_entry.id   AF-A0A0K9NTY0-F1
#
_cell.length_a   1.000
_cell.length_b   1.000
_cell.length_c   1.000
_cell.angle_alpha   90.00
_cell.angle_beta   90.00
_cell.angle_gamma   90.00
#
_symmetry.space_group_name_H-M   'P 1'
#
loop_
_entity.id
_entity.type
_entity.pdbx_description
1 polymer ?
#
loop_
_entity_poly.entity_id
_entity_poly.type
_entity_poly.pdbx_seq_one_letter_code
_entity_poly.pdbx_strand_id
1 'polypeptide(L)'
;MCFPLIQQHQEEAPEKTLDPKTLKRLAQNREAAKKSRLRKKEHMQQLESSKIKLAQLEQDLLIAQSQGIFSHGTGPGGNLSSGASKFDMEYARWLDNGHKRMSELRGALQRQLLDSDLRVIVDEWHTHYDEIFPLKSVVAKSDVFHLITGVWTNPAERFFLWMGGFRPSEMLKILIPYLDPLTEQQLGDICNLQQSSQQTEEMLSKRLDQLHQSLATTVVGESLSYKEFDRDYMDLMSVAVEKLTDIEQFVIQADMLRQQMLHQMRRILTIRQAARCFLAIGEYHSRLRTVSTLWSSRPRE
;
A
#
# COMPACT_ATOMS: atom_id res chain seq x y z
N MET A 1 31.77 14.55 -101.36
CA MET A 1 32.87 13.57 -101.55
C MET A 1 33.23 13.04 -100.18
N CYS A 2 33.53 11.80 -99.92
CA CYS A 2 33.32 10.51 -100.57
C CYS A 2 33.65 9.51 -99.45
N PHE A 3 32.95 8.38 -99.45
CA PHE A 3 33.17 7.23 -98.58
C PHE A 3 34.63 6.76 -98.58
N PRO A 4 35.03 6.00 -97.54
CA PRO A 4 35.24 4.58 -97.82
C PRO A 4 34.63 3.59 -96.79
N LEU A 5 34.11 2.51 -97.40
CA LEU A 5 33.99 1.09 -97.02
C LEU A 5 35.22 0.55 -96.21
N ILE A 6 35.23 -0.52 -95.38
CA ILE A 6 34.48 -1.79 -95.22
C ILE A 6 34.81 -2.40 -93.83
N GLN A 7 33.85 -3.15 -93.23
CA GLN A 7 33.84 -4.32 -92.28
C GLN A 7 35.08 -4.67 -91.41
N GLN A 8 35.00 -5.32 -90.24
CA GLN A 8 33.99 -6.12 -89.52
C GLN A 8 34.54 -6.35 -88.10
N HIS A 9 33.70 -6.37 -87.06
CA HIS A 9 33.66 -7.51 -86.14
C HIS A 9 32.33 -7.54 -85.40
N GLN A 10 31.66 -8.65 -85.61
CA GLN A 10 30.37 -9.04 -85.09
C GLN A 10 30.63 -9.78 -83.78
N GLU A 11 30.14 -9.26 -82.66
CA GLU A 11 30.02 -10.00 -81.41
C GLU A 11 28.64 -9.70 -80.83
N GLU A 12 27.64 -10.41 -81.37
CA GLU A 12 26.32 -10.52 -80.76
C GLU A 12 26.50 -11.12 -79.37
N ALA A 13 26.26 -10.29 -78.34
CA ALA A 13 26.12 -10.78 -76.98
C ALA A 13 24.99 -11.83 -76.96
N PRO A 14 25.26 -13.06 -76.51
CA PRO A 14 24.26 -14.12 -76.59
C PRO A 14 23.11 -13.78 -75.64
N GLU A 15 21.91 -13.72 -76.19
CA GLU A 15 20.66 -13.74 -75.44
C GLU A 15 20.67 -15.05 -74.63
N LYS A 16 21.21 -15.00 -73.40
CA LYS A 16 21.23 -16.13 -72.48
C LYS A 16 19.79 -16.43 -72.09
N THR A 17 19.12 -17.26 -72.89
CA THR A 17 17.88 -17.94 -72.52
C THR A 17 18.14 -18.67 -71.21
N LEU A 18 17.69 -18.07 -70.11
CA LEU A 18 17.85 -18.61 -68.76
C LEU A 18 17.28 -20.03 -68.74
N ASP A 19 18.07 -20.99 -68.28
CA ASP A 19 17.65 -22.39 -68.14
C ASP A 19 16.27 -22.47 -67.46
N PRO A 20 15.29 -23.21 -68.00
CA PRO A 20 13.94 -23.34 -67.45
C PRO A 20 13.87 -23.55 -65.93
N LYS A 21 14.86 -24.25 -65.35
CA LYS A 21 14.98 -24.47 -63.91
C LYS A 21 15.29 -23.18 -63.13
N THR A 22 16.09 -22.29 -63.70
CA THR A 22 16.44 -20.97 -63.14
C THR A 22 15.25 -20.01 -63.21
N LEU A 23 14.51 -20.00 -64.33
CA LEU A 23 13.27 -19.21 -64.47
C LEU A 23 12.21 -19.64 -63.43
N LYS A 24 12.05 -20.94 -63.20
CA LYS A 24 11.12 -21.49 -62.19
C LYS A 24 11.51 -21.06 -60.77
N ARG A 25 12.80 -21.09 -60.42
CA ARG A 25 13.32 -20.62 -59.12
C ARG A 25 13.08 -19.13 -58.90
N LEU A 26 13.30 -18.30 -59.93
CA LEU A 26 13.04 -16.85 -59.85
C LEU A 26 11.56 -16.55 -59.66
N ALA A 27 10.66 -17.27 -60.35
CA ALA A 27 9.22 -17.15 -60.16
C ALA A 27 8.80 -17.54 -58.73
N GLN A 28 9.31 -18.65 -58.20
CA GLN A 28 9.06 -19.06 -56.81
C GLN A 28 9.61 -18.05 -55.78
N ASN A 29 10.78 -17.48 -56.02
CA ASN A 29 11.35 -16.45 -55.15
C ASN A 29 10.51 -15.16 -55.17
N ARG A 30 10.02 -14.73 -56.35
CA ARG A 30 9.09 -13.60 -56.48
C ARG A 30 7.81 -13.83 -55.70
N GLU A 31 7.21 -15.02 -55.79
CA GLU A 31 6.01 -15.36 -55.03
C GLU A 31 6.28 -15.47 -53.51
N ALA A 32 7.41 -16.05 -53.11
CA ALA A 32 7.83 -16.08 -51.71
C ALA A 32 8.06 -14.67 -51.14
N ALA A 33 8.67 -13.77 -51.92
CA ALA A 33 8.89 -12.38 -51.54
C ALA A 33 7.57 -11.60 -51.41
N LYS A 34 6.61 -11.79 -52.33
CA LYS A 34 5.25 -11.22 -52.21
C LYS A 34 4.56 -11.71 -50.95
N LYS A 35 4.57 -13.02 -50.68
CA LYS A 35 3.96 -13.63 -49.49
C LYS A 35 4.62 -13.14 -48.20
N SER A 36 5.95 -12.97 -48.19
CA SER A 36 6.69 -12.40 -47.06
C SER A 36 6.31 -10.94 -46.80
N ARG A 37 6.22 -10.12 -47.86
CA ARG A 37 5.77 -8.73 -47.76
C ARG A 37 4.35 -8.62 -47.23
N LEU A 38 3.43 -9.47 -47.68
CA LEU A 38 2.06 -9.48 -47.23
C LEU A 38 1.95 -9.80 -45.73
N ARG A 39 2.65 -10.85 -45.27
CA ARG A 39 2.72 -11.22 -43.84
C ARG A 39 3.30 -10.11 -42.98
N LYS A 40 4.37 -9.45 -43.45
CA LYS A 40 4.96 -8.30 -42.74
C LYS A 40 3.99 -7.13 -42.66
N LYS A 41 3.22 -6.88 -43.72
CA LYS A 41 2.19 -5.83 -43.74
C LYS A 41 1.05 -6.14 -42.77
N GLU A 42 0.55 -7.38 -42.75
CA GLU A 42 -0.47 -7.83 -41.80
C GLU A 42 0.01 -7.71 -40.35
N HIS A 43 1.24 -8.14 -40.07
CA HIS A 43 1.84 -8.01 -38.74
C HIS A 43 2.01 -6.55 -38.31
N MET A 44 2.42 -5.66 -39.22
CA MET A 44 2.52 -4.22 -38.95
C MET A 44 1.16 -3.61 -38.66
N GLN A 45 0.12 -3.97 -39.41
CA GLN A 45 -1.25 -3.53 -39.14
C GLN A 45 -1.75 -4.03 -37.77
N GLN A 46 -1.44 -5.28 -37.42
CA GLN A 46 -1.76 -5.82 -36.11
C GLN A 46 -1.06 -5.03 -35.00
N LEU A 47 0.22 -4.69 -35.14
CA LEU A 47 0.97 -3.88 -34.17
C LEU A 47 0.36 -2.48 -34.00
N GLU A 48 0.01 -1.81 -35.09
CA GLU A 48 -0.67 -0.49 -35.01
C GLU A 48 -2.01 -0.60 -34.29
N SER A 49 -2.80 -1.65 -34.58
CA SER A 49 -4.07 -1.88 -33.88
C SER A 49 -3.86 -2.15 -32.38
N SER A 50 -2.83 -2.91 -32.01
CA SER A 50 -2.49 -3.19 -30.62
C SER A 50 -2.01 -1.93 -29.89
N LYS A 51 -1.23 -1.06 -30.54
CA LYS A 51 -0.76 0.19 -29.96
C LYS A 51 -1.91 1.13 -29.63
N ILE A 52 -2.90 1.25 -30.53
CA ILE A 52 -4.10 2.07 -30.29
C ILE A 52 -4.91 1.48 -29.13
N LYS A 53 -5.12 0.17 -29.09
CA LYS A 53 -5.81 -0.48 -27.97
C LYS A 53 -5.09 -0.26 -26.64
N LEU A 54 -3.76 -0.31 -26.64
CA LEU A 54 -2.96 -0.08 -25.44
C LEU A 54 -3.12 1.36 -24.94
N ALA A 55 -3.04 2.35 -25.83
CA ALA A 55 -3.26 3.75 -25.47
C ALA A 55 -4.68 3.99 -24.93
N GLN A 56 -5.70 3.33 -25.50
CA GLN A 56 -7.07 3.40 -24.99
C GLN A 56 -7.17 2.79 -23.58
N LEU A 57 -6.58 1.61 -23.37
CA LEU A 57 -6.58 0.95 -22.05
C LEU A 57 -5.83 1.78 -21.01
N GLU A 58 -4.72 2.43 -21.36
CA GLU A 58 -4.00 3.34 -20.46
C GLU A 58 -4.88 4.55 -20.07
N GLN A 59 -5.60 5.12 -21.04
CA GLN A 59 -6.52 6.22 -20.78
C GLN A 59 -7.72 5.79 -19.93
N ASP A 60 -8.32 4.65 -20.23
CA ASP A 60 -9.42 4.07 -19.45
C ASP A 60 -8.97 3.76 -18.03
N LEU A 61 -7.73 3.30 -17.85
CA LEU A 61 -7.13 3.03 -16.54
C LEU A 61 -6.93 4.32 -15.75
N LEU A 62 -6.41 5.39 -16.36
CA LEU A 62 -6.29 6.71 -15.71
C LEU A 62 -7.66 7.28 -15.31
N ILE A 63 -8.67 7.14 -16.18
CA ILE A 63 -10.04 7.56 -15.89
C ILE A 63 -10.61 6.73 -14.73
N ALA A 64 -10.46 5.41 -14.79
CA ALA A 64 -10.97 4.50 -13.76
C ALA A 64 -10.25 4.70 -12.41
N GLN A 65 -8.97 5.07 -12.41
CA GLN A 65 -8.25 5.50 -11.21
C GLN A 65 -8.77 6.84 -10.66
N SER A 66 -9.06 7.82 -11.53
CA SER A 66 -9.67 9.10 -11.12
C SER A 66 -11.09 8.94 -10.57
N GLN A 67 -11.78 7.87 -10.98
CA GLN A 67 -13.12 7.49 -10.53
C GLN A 67 -13.11 6.47 -9.38
N GLY A 68 -11.94 6.05 -8.89
CA GLY A 68 -11.81 5.14 -7.75
C GLY A 68 -12.17 3.67 -8.03
N ILE A 69 -12.34 3.28 -9.30
CA ILE A 69 -12.86 1.96 -9.71
C ILE A 69 -11.82 0.83 -9.57
N PHE A 70 -10.52 1.15 -9.62
CA PHE A 70 -9.44 0.16 -9.45
C PHE A 70 -8.57 0.46 -8.24
N SER A 71 -9.16 0.32 -7.04
CA SER A 71 -8.37 0.06 -5.85
C SER A 71 -8.39 -1.45 -5.58
N HIS A 72 -7.22 -2.09 -5.69
CA HIS A 72 -7.05 -3.53 -5.50
C HIS A 72 -7.71 -3.98 -4.18
N GLY A 73 -8.82 -4.73 -4.28
CA GLY A 73 -9.37 -5.50 -3.17
C GLY A 73 -10.84 -5.30 -2.81
N THR A 74 -11.64 -4.57 -3.59
CA THR A 74 -13.09 -4.52 -3.35
C THR A 74 -13.87 -4.78 -4.64
N GLY A 75 -14.93 -5.60 -4.54
CA GLY A 75 -15.76 -5.99 -5.67
C GLY A 75 -16.45 -4.79 -6.35
N PRO A 76 -17.18 -5.01 -7.45
CA PRO A 76 -17.85 -3.95 -8.19
C PRO A 76 -18.96 -3.35 -7.30
N GLY A 77 -18.66 -2.24 -6.62
CA GLY A 77 -19.57 -1.60 -5.68
C GLY A 77 -18.92 -0.84 -4.52
N GLY A 78 -17.59 -0.93 -4.33
CA GLY A 78 -16.87 -0.14 -3.34
C GLY A 78 -16.75 1.33 -3.74
N ASN A 79 -17.83 2.10 -3.64
CA ASN A 79 -17.71 3.54 -3.46
C ASN A 79 -16.87 3.72 -2.19
N LEU A 80 -15.58 4.06 -2.31
CA LEU A 80 -14.81 4.57 -1.18
C LEU A 80 -15.69 5.62 -0.52
N SER A 81 -16.08 5.41 0.74
CA SER A 81 -16.84 6.43 1.44
C SER A 81 -16.05 7.73 1.33
N SER A 82 -16.72 8.86 1.09
CA SER A 82 -16.02 10.16 1.00
C SER A 82 -15.10 10.39 2.21
N GLY A 83 -15.39 9.76 3.36
CA GLY A 83 -14.55 9.70 4.54
C GLY A 83 -13.24 8.91 4.37
N ALA A 84 -13.25 7.72 3.75
CA ALA A 84 -12.05 6.90 3.53
C ALA A 84 -11.01 7.62 2.65
N SER A 85 -11.43 8.18 1.51
CA SER A 85 -10.52 8.93 0.64
C SER A 85 -9.99 10.22 1.30
N LYS A 86 -10.84 10.91 2.10
CA LYS A 86 -10.42 12.08 2.86
C LYS A 86 -9.35 11.69 3.90
N PHE A 87 -9.55 10.58 4.60
CA PHE A 87 -8.57 10.07 5.55
C PHE A 87 -7.25 9.70 4.89
N ASP A 88 -7.27 9.04 3.73
CA ASP A 88 -6.03 8.69 3.01
C ASP A 88 -5.20 9.94 2.71
N MET A 89 -5.86 11.01 2.25
CA MET A 89 -5.23 12.31 1.99
C MET A 89 -4.68 12.97 3.27
N GLU A 90 -5.47 13.00 4.35
CA GLU A 90 -5.03 13.57 5.63
C GLU A 90 -3.91 12.74 6.28
N TYR A 91 -3.97 11.41 6.16
CA TYR A 91 -2.94 10.49 6.64
C TYR A 91 -1.63 10.71 5.88
N ALA A 92 -1.68 10.84 4.55
CA ALA A 92 -0.50 11.16 3.74
C ALA A 92 0.12 12.50 4.16
N ARG A 93 -0.69 13.54 4.37
CA ARG A 93 -0.23 14.84 4.88
C ARG A 93 0.39 14.71 6.27
N TRP A 94 -0.24 13.94 7.16
CA TRP A 94 0.27 13.68 8.51
C TRP A 94 1.64 13.00 8.43
N LEU A 95 1.84 12.02 7.54
CA LEU A 95 3.13 11.39 7.32
C LEU A 95 4.21 12.37 6.85
N ASP A 96 3.90 13.23 5.87
CA ASP A 96 4.85 14.23 5.37
C ASP A 96 5.28 15.22 6.45
N ASN A 97 4.32 15.65 7.28
CA ASN A 97 4.60 16.50 8.43
C ASN A 97 5.44 15.75 9.48
N GLY A 98 5.14 14.48 9.73
CA GLY A 98 5.90 13.62 10.62
C GLY A 98 7.37 13.50 10.20
N HIS A 99 7.66 13.33 8.91
CA HIS A 99 9.03 13.30 8.40
C HIS A 99 9.80 14.60 8.68
N LYS A 100 9.14 15.76 8.58
CA LYS A 100 9.74 17.06 8.91
C LYS A 100 10.06 17.15 10.41
N ARG A 101 9.09 16.81 11.27
CA ARG A 101 9.30 16.80 12.74
C ARG A 101 10.40 15.85 13.17
N MET A 102 10.49 14.69 12.54
CA MET A 102 11.57 13.73 12.76
C MET A 102 12.95 14.29 12.38
N SER A 103 13.03 15.06 11.30
CA SER A 103 14.26 15.71 10.86
C SER A 103 14.67 16.86 11.80
N GLU A 104 13.70 17.63 12.28
CA GLU A 104 13.89 18.68 13.30
C GLU A 104 14.40 18.08 14.61
N LEU A 105 13.76 17.03 15.12
CA LEU A 105 14.14 16.35 16.36
C LEU A 105 15.54 15.76 16.28
N ARG A 106 15.88 15.11 15.14
CA ARG A 106 17.24 14.60 14.88
C ARG A 106 18.26 15.73 14.88
N GLY A 107 17.98 16.82 14.17
CA GLY A 107 18.86 17.99 14.10
C GLY A 107 19.03 18.68 15.46
N ALA A 108 17.98 18.75 16.27
CA ALA A 108 18.02 19.32 17.62
C ALA A 108 18.92 18.51 18.56
N LEU A 109 18.85 17.18 18.49
CA LEU A 109 19.73 16.29 19.25
C LEU A 109 21.19 16.39 18.79
N GLN A 110 21.43 16.44 17.48
CA GLN A 110 22.79 16.57 16.91
C GLN A 110 23.46 17.89 17.28
N ARG A 111 22.71 19.00 17.25
CA ARG A 111 23.20 20.33 17.64
C ARG A 111 23.28 20.51 19.16
N GLN A 112 22.84 19.53 19.94
CA GLN A 112 22.78 19.58 21.40
C GLN A 112 22.08 20.84 21.91
N LEU A 113 20.88 21.13 21.38
CA LEU A 113 20.11 22.29 21.82
C LEU A 113 19.88 22.29 23.34
N LEU A 114 19.64 23.48 23.87
CA LEU A 114 19.25 23.68 25.26
C LEU A 114 17.92 22.97 25.55
N ASP A 115 17.71 22.57 26.80
CA ASP A 115 16.52 21.83 27.21
C ASP A 115 15.22 22.63 26.96
N SER A 116 15.27 23.96 27.01
CA SER A 116 14.14 24.84 26.69
C SER A 116 13.73 24.72 25.22
N ASP A 117 14.69 24.77 24.31
CA ASP A 117 14.43 24.79 22.87
C ASP A 117 14.08 23.38 22.39
N LEU A 118 14.76 22.37 22.94
CA LEU A 118 14.40 20.98 22.69
C LEU A 118 12.99 20.66 23.19
N ARG A 119 12.54 21.29 24.28
CA ARG A 119 11.18 21.11 24.79
C ARG A 119 10.12 21.52 23.79
N VAL A 120 10.30 22.68 23.15
CA VAL A 120 9.38 23.15 22.11
C VAL A 120 9.27 22.10 20.98
N ILE A 121 10.39 21.57 20.50
CA ILE A 121 10.40 20.58 19.40
C ILE A 121 9.76 19.25 19.84
N VAL A 122 10.02 18.79 21.05
CA VAL A 122 9.42 17.56 21.60
C VAL A 122 7.91 17.73 21.78
N ASP A 123 7.47 18.88 22.27
CA ASP A 123 6.05 19.16 22.49
C ASP A 123 5.32 19.32 21.14
N GLU A 124 5.93 19.94 20.13
CA GLU A 124 5.41 19.98 18.76
C GLU A 124 5.28 18.58 18.14
N TRP A 125 6.29 17.72 18.33
CA TRP A 125 6.22 16.32 17.87
C TRP A 125 5.07 15.58 18.56
N HIS A 126 4.92 15.78 19.88
CA HIS A 126 3.89 15.14 20.67
C HIS A 126 2.49 15.57 20.22
N THR A 127 2.26 16.89 20.05
CA THR A 127 1.00 17.41 19.51
C THR A 127 0.71 16.88 18.12
N HIS A 128 1.72 16.80 17.24
CA HIS A 128 1.55 16.23 15.91
C HIS A 128 1.14 14.74 15.96
N TYR A 129 1.70 13.96 16.89
CA TYR A 129 1.31 12.56 17.04
C TYR A 129 -0.13 12.41 17.58
N ASP A 130 -0.60 13.35 18.41
CA ASP A 130 -1.99 13.37 18.88
C ASP A 130 -3.00 13.57 17.74
N GLU A 131 -2.63 14.24 16.65
CA GLU A 131 -3.52 14.54 15.50
C GLU A 131 -4.04 13.28 14.80
N ILE A 132 -3.30 12.15 14.86
CA ILE A 132 -3.70 10.94 14.14
C ILE A 132 -4.93 10.26 14.75
N PHE A 133 -5.10 10.33 16.07
CA PHE A 133 -6.16 9.59 16.75
C PHE A 133 -7.56 10.14 16.43
N PRO A 134 -7.81 11.46 16.41
CA PRO A 134 -9.08 12.01 15.92
C PRO A 134 -9.35 11.67 14.45
N LEU A 135 -8.33 11.70 13.58
CA LEU A 135 -8.48 11.34 12.16
C LEU A 135 -8.95 9.88 12.02
N LYS A 136 -8.32 8.96 12.75
CA LYS A 136 -8.73 7.55 12.79
C LYS A 136 -10.12 7.38 13.41
N SER A 137 -10.44 8.08 14.50
CA SER A 137 -11.76 7.99 15.14
C SER A 137 -12.90 8.38 14.20
N VAL A 138 -12.70 9.39 13.34
CA VAL A 138 -13.70 9.79 12.34
C VAL A 138 -13.95 8.68 11.33
N VAL A 139 -12.89 8.07 10.79
CA VAL A 139 -13.06 6.95 9.84
C VAL A 139 -13.59 5.70 10.51
N ALA A 140 -13.18 5.39 11.74
CA ALA A 140 -13.68 4.22 12.46
C ALA A 140 -15.22 4.20 12.51
N LYS A 141 -15.83 5.36 12.77
CA LYS A 141 -17.29 5.55 12.83
C LYS A 141 -18.01 5.38 11.51
N SER A 142 -17.35 5.66 10.39
CA SER A 142 -17.96 5.58 9.05
C SER A 142 -17.60 4.29 8.31
N ASP A 143 -16.40 3.78 8.53
CA ASP A 143 -15.80 2.65 7.84
C ASP A 143 -14.57 2.12 8.63
N VAL A 144 -14.84 1.36 9.69
CA VAL A 144 -13.77 0.75 10.50
C VAL A 144 -12.91 -0.23 9.70
N PHE A 145 -13.46 -0.87 8.67
CA PHE A 145 -12.72 -1.82 7.85
C PHE A 145 -11.65 -1.12 7.00
N HIS A 146 -11.86 0.14 6.59
CA HIS A 146 -10.80 0.93 5.99
C HIS A 146 -9.57 1.07 6.91
N LEU A 147 -9.75 1.20 8.23
CA LEU A 147 -8.61 1.21 9.17
C LEU A 147 -7.95 -0.15 9.34
N ILE A 148 -8.64 -1.25 9.09
CA ILE A 148 -8.10 -2.60 9.28
C ILE A 148 -7.43 -3.10 8.00
N THR A 149 -8.06 -2.89 6.84
CA THR A 149 -7.67 -3.48 5.55
C THR A 149 -7.42 -2.46 4.43
N GLY A 150 -7.72 -1.17 4.66
CA GLY A 150 -7.66 -0.13 3.64
C GLY A 150 -6.26 0.25 3.16
N VAL A 151 -6.20 0.92 2.01
CA VAL A 151 -4.95 1.16 1.26
C VAL A 151 -3.99 2.18 1.88
N TRP A 152 -4.40 2.88 2.93
CA TRP A 152 -3.54 3.81 3.68
C TRP A 152 -2.31 3.14 4.30
N THR A 153 -2.36 1.81 4.48
CA THR A 153 -1.22 0.97 4.91
C THR A 153 -0.85 -0.03 3.83
N ASN A 154 0.45 -0.18 3.60
CA ASN A 154 0.93 -1.24 2.72
C ASN A 154 0.66 -2.63 3.33
N PRO A 155 0.40 -3.68 2.51
CA PRO A 155 0.12 -5.02 3.03
C PRO A 155 1.21 -5.61 3.94
N ALA A 156 2.49 -5.30 3.68
CA ALA A 156 3.58 -5.77 4.53
C ALA A 156 3.66 -5.00 5.86
N GLU A 157 3.39 -3.69 5.88
CA GLU A 157 3.26 -2.91 7.14
C GLU A 157 2.12 -3.47 8.00
N ARG A 158 0.99 -3.83 7.39
CA ARG A 158 -0.19 -4.35 8.08
C ARG A 158 0.09 -5.57 8.94
N PHE A 159 1.04 -6.41 8.54
CA PHE A 159 1.45 -7.60 9.30
C PHE A 159 1.90 -7.28 10.74
N PHE A 160 2.42 -6.07 10.96
CA PHE A 160 2.93 -5.64 12.27
C PHE A 160 1.89 -4.84 13.07
N LEU A 161 0.69 -4.64 12.52
CA LEU A 161 -0.36 -3.89 13.18
C LEU A 161 -1.22 -4.82 14.05
N TRP A 162 -1.49 -4.38 15.26
CA TRP A 162 -2.48 -4.94 16.17
C TRP A 162 -3.65 -3.97 16.22
N MET A 163 -4.89 -4.35 15.88
CA MET A 163 -6.07 -3.46 15.92
C MET A 163 -5.82 -2.06 15.30
N GLY A 164 -5.31 -2.03 14.07
CA GLY A 164 -5.10 -0.80 13.30
C GLY A 164 -3.88 0.07 13.68
N GLY A 165 -2.94 -0.42 14.49
CA GLY A 165 -1.72 0.33 14.83
C GLY A 165 -0.68 -0.53 15.57
N PHE A 166 0.42 0.05 16.05
CA PHE A 166 1.42 -0.70 16.81
C PHE A 166 0.86 -1.23 18.14
N ARG A 167 1.47 -2.28 18.69
CA ARG A 167 1.14 -2.82 20.02
C ARG A 167 1.96 -2.09 21.10
N PRO A 168 1.35 -1.34 22.03
CA PRO A 168 2.07 -0.52 23.03
C PRO A 168 3.12 -1.26 23.86
N SER A 169 2.84 -2.45 24.36
CA SER A 169 3.76 -3.25 25.19
C SER A 169 5.03 -3.66 24.42
N GLU A 170 4.87 -4.07 23.17
CA GLU A 170 5.99 -4.40 22.26
C GLU A 170 6.78 -3.16 21.88
N MET A 171 6.11 -2.03 21.64
CA MET A 171 6.78 -0.77 21.36
C MET A 171 7.65 -0.33 22.55
N LEU A 172 7.12 -0.38 23.78
CA LEU A 172 7.88 -0.07 24.99
C LEU A 172 9.13 -0.96 25.13
N LYS A 173 8.98 -2.26 24.88
CA LYS A 173 10.08 -3.23 24.91
C LYS A 173 11.20 -2.88 23.93
N ILE A 174 10.84 -2.46 22.71
CA ILE A 174 11.80 -2.06 21.67
C ILE A 174 12.51 -0.75 22.03
N LEU A 175 11.84 0.16 22.75
CA LEU A 175 12.37 1.49 23.02
C LEU A 175 13.41 1.53 24.13
N ILE A 176 13.29 0.70 25.18
CA ILE A 176 14.15 0.74 26.38
C ILE A 176 15.65 0.87 26.06
N PRO A 177 16.25 0.08 25.13
CA PRO A 177 17.68 0.16 24.82
C PRO A 177 18.14 1.51 24.24
N TYR A 178 17.22 2.33 23.74
CA TYR A 178 17.52 3.64 23.14
C TYR A 178 17.40 4.81 24.12
N LEU A 179 17.00 4.55 25.37
CA LEU A 179 16.68 5.58 26.36
C LEU A 179 17.79 5.79 27.41
N ASP A 180 18.91 5.07 27.30
CA ASP A 180 19.99 5.16 28.27
C ASP A 180 20.64 6.56 28.32
N PRO A 181 21.00 7.04 29.54
CA PRO A 181 20.77 6.41 30.84
C PRO A 181 19.34 6.65 31.37
N LEU A 182 18.71 5.63 31.95
CA LEU A 182 17.46 5.73 32.73
C LEU A 182 17.75 5.61 34.23
N THR A 183 17.00 6.31 35.08
CA THR A 183 17.03 6.05 36.53
C THR A 183 16.28 4.76 36.87
N GLU A 184 16.58 4.15 38.03
CA GLU A 184 15.85 2.96 38.49
C GLU A 184 14.34 3.22 38.61
N GLN A 185 13.96 4.42 39.08
CA GLN A 185 12.56 4.85 39.14
C GLN A 185 11.93 4.91 37.74
N GLN A 186 12.60 5.55 36.77
CA GLN A 186 12.09 5.65 35.40
C GLN A 186 11.94 4.27 34.76
N LEU A 187 12.90 3.37 34.98
CA LEU A 187 12.84 2.00 34.47
C LEU A 187 11.67 1.24 35.10
N GLY A 188 11.48 1.35 36.41
CA GLY A 188 10.33 0.77 37.12
C GLY A 188 9.00 1.27 36.58
N ASP A 189 8.88 2.58 36.35
CA ASP A 189 7.67 3.21 35.81
C ASP A 189 7.38 2.75 34.37
N ILE A 190 8.40 2.62 33.52
CA ILE A 190 8.26 2.09 32.15
C ILE A 190 7.84 0.61 32.17
N CYS A 191 8.41 -0.21 33.05
CA CYS A 191 8.02 -1.61 33.21
C CYS A 191 6.56 -1.74 33.68
N ASN A 192 6.12 -0.91 34.61
CA ASN A 192 4.72 -0.88 35.07
C ASN A 192 3.78 -0.44 33.94
N LEU A 193 4.17 0.56 33.14
CA LEU A 193 3.42 1.00 31.96
C LEU A 193 3.32 -0.12 30.92
N GLN A 194 4.41 -0.88 30.70
CA GLN A 194 4.42 -2.02 29.80
C GLN A 194 3.46 -3.12 30.25
N GLN A 195 3.52 -3.51 31.53
CA GLN A 195 2.66 -4.56 32.09
C GLN A 195 1.18 -4.17 32.05
N SER A 196 0.84 -2.95 32.45
CA SER A 196 -0.54 -2.46 32.39
C SER A 196 -1.07 -2.34 30.96
N SER A 197 -0.22 -1.91 30.01
CA SER A 197 -0.56 -1.91 28.58
C SER A 197 -0.83 -3.34 28.09
N GLN A 198 0.04 -4.30 28.42
CA GLN A 198 -0.11 -5.70 28.03
C GLN A 198 -1.43 -6.30 28.54
N GLN A 199 -1.79 -6.05 29.80
CA GLN A 199 -3.06 -6.53 30.37
C GLN A 199 -4.28 -6.00 29.59
N THR A 200 -4.24 -4.71 29.21
CA THR A 200 -5.31 -4.10 28.42
C THR A 200 -5.36 -4.68 27.01
N GLU A 201 -4.20 -4.89 26.38
CA GLU A 201 -4.10 -5.52 25.05
C GLU A 201 -4.65 -6.96 25.04
N GLU A 202 -4.34 -7.76 26.06
CA GLU A 202 -4.83 -9.12 26.21
C GLU A 202 -6.34 -9.14 26.42
N MET A 203 -6.87 -8.23 27.24
CA MET A 203 -8.31 -8.09 27.45
C MET A 203 -9.03 -7.73 26.15
N LEU A 204 -8.51 -6.74 25.40
CA LEU A 204 -9.08 -6.32 24.12
C LEU A 204 -9.02 -7.45 23.09
N SER A 205 -7.88 -8.14 22.98
CA SER A 205 -7.70 -9.24 22.04
C SER A 205 -8.67 -10.39 22.34
N LYS A 206 -8.82 -10.77 23.60
CA LYS A 206 -9.78 -11.80 24.02
C LYS A 206 -11.23 -11.42 23.70
N ARG A 207 -11.61 -10.16 23.90
CA ARG A 207 -12.95 -9.67 23.56
C ARG A 207 -13.18 -9.65 22.04
N LEU A 208 -12.17 -9.32 21.24
CA LEU A 208 -12.23 -9.42 19.79
C LEU A 208 -12.38 -10.87 19.33
N ASP A 209 -11.66 -11.81 19.94
CA ASP A 209 -11.80 -13.24 19.64
C ASP A 209 -13.22 -13.76 19.97
N GLN A 210 -13.79 -13.31 21.09
CA GLN A 210 -15.19 -13.61 21.44
C GLN A 210 -16.17 -13.03 20.43
N LEU A 211 -15.93 -11.82 19.93
CA LEU A 211 -16.74 -11.23 18.86
C LEU A 211 -16.65 -12.08 17.59
N HIS A 212 -15.45 -12.49 17.16
CA HIS A 212 -15.27 -13.34 15.99
C HIS A 212 -16.02 -14.68 16.12
N GLN A 213 -15.95 -15.33 17.27
CA GLN A 213 -16.69 -16.57 17.54
C GLN A 213 -18.21 -16.33 17.50
N SER A 214 -18.66 -15.26 18.15
CA SER A 214 -20.07 -14.86 18.20
C SER A 214 -20.63 -14.53 16.81
N LEU A 215 -19.85 -13.87 15.96
CA LEU A 215 -20.16 -13.59 14.56
C LEU A 215 -20.26 -14.89 13.75
N ALA A 216 -19.27 -15.79 13.88
CA ALA A 216 -19.27 -17.06 13.17
C ALA A 216 -20.51 -17.90 13.50
N THR A 217 -20.88 -18.00 14.78
CA THR A 217 -22.09 -18.70 15.22
C THR A 217 -23.35 -18.06 14.66
N THR A 218 -23.43 -16.73 14.65
CA THR A 218 -24.57 -16.02 14.04
C THR A 218 -24.66 -16.24 12.54
N VAL A 219 -23.55 -16.21 11.79
CA VAL A 219 -23.59 -16.39 10.33
C VAL A 219 -24.02 -17.80 9.94
N VAL A 220 -23.61 -18.83 10.71
CA VAL A 220 -24.04 -20.22 10.45
C VAL A 220 -25.53 -20.42 10.73
N GLY A 221 -26.07 -19.75 11.76
CA GLY A 221 -27.46 -19.89 12.18
C GLY A 221 -27.81 -21.27 12.72
N GLU A 222 -28.95 -21.40 13.41
CA GLU A 222 -29.52 -22.72 13.77
C GLU A 222 -30.31 -23.35 12.59
N SER A 223 -30.36 -22.70 11.43
CA SER A 223 -31.21 -23.12 10.31
C SER A 223 -30.46 -23.95 9.27
N LEU A 224 -30.31 -25.24 9.57
CA LEU A 224 -30.33 -26.30 8.56
C LEU A 224 -31.78 -26.78 8.30
N SER A 225 -32.79 -26.01 8.73
CA SER A 225 -34.20 -26.38 8.62
C SER A 225 -34.82 -25.83 7.35
N TYR A 226 -35.26 -26.73 6.47
CA TYR A 226 -35.72 -26.50 5.10
C TYR A 226 -37.06 -25.74 4.95
N LYS A 227 -37.50 -24.95 5.93
CA LYS A 227 -38.83 -24.31 5.91
C LYS A 227 -38.74 -22.85 6.36
N GLU A 228 -39.18 -21.96 5.47
CA GLU A 228 -39.34 -20.49 5.62
C GLU A 228 -38.03 -19.69 5.52
N PHE A 229 -37.51 -19.58 4.29
CA PHE A 229 -36.11 -19.20 4.01
C PHE A 229 -35.78 -17.69 3.99
N ASP A 230 -36.76 -16.77 3.99
CA ASP A 230 -36.47 -15.37 3.60
C ASP A 230 -36.47 -14.35 4.76
N ARG A 231 -37.33 -14.50 5.77
CA ARG A 231 -37.40 -13.55 6.90
C ARG A 231 -36.31 -13.83 7.93
N ASP A 232 -36.16 -15.10 8.32
CA ASP A 232 -35.21 -15.52 9.35
C ASP A 232 -33.74 -15.33 8.94
N TYR A 233 -33.41 -15.45 7.65
CA TYR A 233 -32.07 -15.22 7.14
C TYR A 233 -31.67 -13.74 7.23
N MET A 234 -32.54 -12.84 6.80
CA MET A 234 -32.26 -11.41 6.83
C MET A 234 -32.18 -10.87 8.26
N ASP A 235 -33.01 -11.37 9.17
CA ASP A 235 -32.93 -11.04 10.60
C ASP A 235 -31.58 -11.50 11.20
N LEU A 236 -31.12 -12.71 10.84
CA LEU A 236 -29.82 -13.23 11.25
C LEU A 236 -28.64 -12.41 10.70
N MET A 237 -28.69 -12.03 9.42
CA MET A 237 -27.68 -11.16 8.81
C MET A 237 -27.68 -9.76 9.43
N SER A 238 -28.86 -9.23 9.81
CA SER A 238 -28.96 -7.96 10.54
C SER A 238 -28.24 -8.03 11.89
N VAL A 239 -28.42 -9.11 12.66
CA VAL A 239 -27.70 -9.34 13.92
C VAL A 239 -26.20 -9.47 13.69
N ALA A 240 -25.77 -10.15 12.63
CA ALA A 240 -24.35 -10.25 12.29
C ALA A 240 -23.75 -8.86 11.97
N VAL A 241 -24.45 -8.04 11.19
CA VAL A 241 -24.02 -6.67 10.86
C VAL A 241 -23.96 -5.79 12.11
N GLU A 242 -24.93 -5.89 13.01
CA GLU A 242 -24.93 -5.16 14.29
C GLU A 242 -23.68 -5.50 15.12
N LYS A 243 -23.33 -6.79 15.22
CA LYS A 243 -22.08 -7.23 15.87
C LYS A 243 -20.82 -6.68 15.21
N LEU A 244 -20.80 -6.51 13.89
CA LEU A 244 -19.63 -5.91 13.21
C LEU A 244 -19.38 -4.46 13.64
N THR A 245 -20.40 -3.75 14.13
CA THR A 245 -20.23 -2.38 14.63
C THR A 245 -19.36 -2.32 15.89
N ASP A 246 -19.27 -3.39 16.68
CA ASP A 246 -18.41 -3.48 17.86
C ASP A 246 -16.91 -3.34 17.51
N ILE A 247 -16.53 -3.66 16.27
CA ILE A 247 -15.15 -3.51 15.77
C ILE A 247 -14.67 -2.06 15.89
N GLU A 248 -15.56 -1.08 15.69
CA GLU A 248 -15.27 0.34 15.88
C GLU A 248 -14.70 0.59 17.28
N GLN A 249 -15.38 0.08 18.31
CA GLN A 249 -15.01 0.32 19.70
C GLN A 249 -13.68 -0.34 20.06
N PHE A 250 -13.36 -1.50 19.47
CA PHE A 250 -12.06 -2.14 19.67
C PHE A 250 -10.91 -1.28 19.11
N VAL A 251 -11.07 -0.75 17.89
CA VAL A 251 -10.06 0.11 17.26
C VAL A 251 -9.88 1.41 18.06
N ILE A 252 -10.97 2.05 18.50
CA ILE A 252 -10.92 3.26 19.32
C ILE A 252 -10.22 3.00 20.66
N GLN A 253 -10.57 1.92 21.37
CA GLN A 253 -9.93 1.56 22.64
C GLN A 253 -8.43 1.26 22.48
N ALA A 254 -8.05 0.58 21.40
CA ALA A 254 -6.64 0.34 21.08
C ALA A 254 -5.88 1.65 20.78
N ASP A 255 -6.49 2.59 20.07
CA ASP A 255 -5.90 3.91 19.79
C ASP A 255 -5.77 4.76 21.05
N MET A 256 -6.75 4.73 21.95
CA MET A 256 -6.66 5.37 23.27
C MET A 256 -5.47 4.84 24.07
N LEU A 257 -5.24 3.52 24.06
CA LEU A 257 -4.11 2.91 24.77
C LEU A 257 -2.77 3.38 24.19
N ARG A 258 -2.64 3.47 22.86
CA ARG A 258 -1.43 4.01 22.19
C ARG A 258 -1.18 5.47 22.58
N GLN A 259 -2.23 6.28 22.56
CA GLN A 259 -2.14 7.68 22.94
C GLN A 259 -1.69 7.81 24.40
N GLN A 260 -2.33 7.08 25.31
CA GLN A 260 -1.97 7.07 26.72
C GLN A 260 -0.51 6.63 26.94
N MET A 261 -0.04 5.59 26.24
CA MET A 261 1.36 5.15 26.32
C MET A 261 2.34 6.28 25.94
N LEU A 262 2.09 7.02 24.86
CA LEU A 262 2.93 8.15 24.44
C LEU A 262 2.95 9.28 25.49
N HIS A 263 1.78 9.62 26.03
CA HIS A 263 1.64 10.65 27.07
C HIS A 263 2.36 10.25 28.36
N GLN A 264 2.24 8.99 28.78
CA GLN A 264 2.95 8.50 29.98
C GLN A 264 4.47 8.48 29.75
N MET A 265 4.93 8.06 28.57
CA MET A 265 6.36 8.14 28.23
C MET A 265 6.88 9.58 28.30
N ARG A 266 6.13 10.57 27.81
CA ARG A 266 6.50 11.99 27.91
C ARG A 266 6.63 12.48 29.36
N ARG A 267 5.82 11.93 30.27
CA ARG A 267 5.79 12.27 31.71
C ARG A 267 6.94 11.61 32.49
N ILE A 268 7.26 10.35 32.19
CA ILE A 268 8.32 9.60 32.87
C ILE A 268 9.71 10.12 32.47
N LEU A 269 9.88 10.46 31.20
CA LEU A 269 11.18 10.80 30.62
C LEU A 269 11.55 12.28 30.78
N THR A 270 12.84 12.53 30.98
CA THR A 270 13.41 13.87 30.80
C THR A 270 13.28 14.32 29.34
N ILE A 271 13.46 15.62 29.06
CA ILE A 271 13.23 16.11 27.70
C ILE A 271 14.15 15.50 26.65
N ARG A 272 15.41 15.21 27.02
CA ARG A 272 16.38 14.58 26.13
C ARG A 272 16.07 13.10 25.91
N GLN A 273 15.61 12.39 26.94
CA GLN A 273 15.16 11.01 26.81
C GLN A 273 13.87 10.93 25.96
N ALA A 274 12.91 11.85 26.17
CA ALA A 274 11.69 11.93 25.37
C ALA A 274 12.01 12.20 23.88
N ALA A 275 12.94 13.11 23.59
CA ALA A 275 13.42 13.34 22.23
C ALA A 275 14.00 12.07 21.59
N ARG A 276 14.84 11.31 22.31
CA ARG A 276 15.37 10.03 21.80
C ARG A 276 14.28 8.97 21.61
N CYS A 277 13.36 8.89 22.56
CA CYS A 277 12.20 7.99 22.52
C CYS A 277 11.37 8.22 21.25
N PHE A 278 10.93 9.45 21.04
CA PHE A 278 10.08 9.81 19.91
C PHE A 278 10.80 9.68 18.56
N LEU A 279 12.10 9.98 18.53
CA LEU A 279 12.93 9.69 17.37
C LEU A 279 13.00 8.17 17.10
N ALA A 280 13.16 7.34 18.13
CA ALA A 280 13.18 5.89 17.95
C ALA A 280 11.84 5.34 17.45
N ILE A 281 10.71 5.87 17.96
CA ILE A 281 9.36 5.52 17.47
C ILE A 281 9.21 5.87 15.99
N GLY A 282 9.57 7.08 15.57
CA GLY A 282 9.44 7.47 14.16
C GLY A 282 10.38 6.70 13.24
N GLU A 283 11.61 6.39 13.69
CA GLU A 283 12.56 5.53 12.96
C GLU A 283 12.01 4.11 12.77
N TYR A 284 11.40 3.53 13.80
CA TYR A 284 10.76 2.22 13.72
C TYR A 284 9.70 2.18 12.60
N HIS A 285 8.78 3.14 12.58
CA HIS A 285 7.72 3.20 11.57
C HIS A 285 8.29 3.49 10.16
N SER A 286 9.27 4.38 10.05
CA SER A 286 9.93 4.70 8.76
C SER A 286 10.65 3.47 8.17
N ARG A 287 11.36 2.71 9.01
CA ARG A 287 12.02 1.46 8.60
C ARG A 287 11.01 0.40 8.19
N LEU A 288 9.92 0.26 8.94
CA LEU A 288 8.85 -0.67 8.58
C LEU A 288 8.25 -0.33 7.20
N ARG A 289 8.01 0.96 6.93
CA ARG A 289 7.56 1.43 5.63
C ARG A 289 8.56 1.15 4.52
N THR A 290 9.84 1.39 4.78
CA THR A 290 10.91 1.07 3.83
C THR A 290 10.93 -0.42 3.48
N VAL A 291 10.85 -1.31 4.48
CA VAL A 291 10.77 -2.76 4.27
C VAL A 291 9.55 -3.12 3.42
N SER A 292 8.41 -2.50 3.68
CA SER A 292 7.20 -2.77 2.92
C SER A 292 7.26 -2.28 1.47
N THR A 293 7.87 -1.12 1.22
CA THR A 293 8.10 -0.62 -0.15
C THR A 293 9.01 -1.57 -0.92
N LEU A 294 10.12 -2.00 -0.29
CA LEU A 294 11.05 -2.96 -0.89
C LEU A 294 10.38 -4.31 -1.18
N TRP A 295 9.51 -4.77 -0.28
CA TRP A 295 8.71 -5.98 -0.49
C TRP A 295 7.80 -5.84 -1.71
N SER A 296 7.12 -4.71 -1.86
CA SER A 296 6.22 -4.45 -3.00
C SER A 296 6.97 -4.34 -4.33
N SER A 297 8.21 -3.83 -4.33
CA SER A 297 9.03 -3.65 -5.54
C SER A 297 9.83 -4.88 -5.97
N ARG A 298 9.75 -5.99 -5.23
CA ARG A 298 10.52 -7.20 -5.58
C ARG A 298 10.07 -7.79 -6.92
N PRO A 299 10.97 -8.40 -7.71
CA PRO A 299 10.59 -9.14 -8.91
C PRO A 299 9.57 -10.23 -8.56
N ARG A 300 8.51 -10.35 -9.36
CA ARG A 300 7.56 -11.46 -9.29
C ARG A 300 7.93 -12.44 -10.41
N GLU A 301 8.08 -13.71 -10.07
CA GLU A 301 8.24 -14.81 -11.04
C GLU A 301 6.92 -15.09 -11.76
#